data_AF-Q2BBQ8-F1
#
_entry.id   AF-Q2BBQ8-F1
#
_cell.length_a   1.000
_cell.length_b   1.000
_cell.length_c   1.000
_cell.angle_alpha   90.00
_cell.angle_beta   90.00
_cell.angle_gamma   90.00
#
_symmetry.space_group_name_H-M   'P 1'
#
loop_
_entity.id
_entity.type
_entity.pdbx_description
1 polymer ?
#
loop_
_entity_poly.entity_id
_entity_poly.type
_entity_poly.pdbx_seq_one_letter_code
_entity_poly.pdbx_strand_id
1 'polypeptide(L)'
;MSVKKRFFIGIAIAAVFSFIWLLPARGSEAQIANEIAKKTNGASIDHIDMIDNHLSVAFLHTAAGEEREMYLERSLFSWEAKKEFAFTPEGIHDPIHLAFFTSPFTGEEEYNAVILRVFDKEIDRVEIVKGDQTIHSFKLLTKAADEKFGLFRTDSDEIYDAEYIAYNAEGEVVFKNKLS
;
A
#
# COMPACT_ATOMS: atom_id res chain seq x y z
N MET A 1 -1.10 49.09 -22.95
CA MET A 1 -2.04 47.95 -22.95
C MET A 1 -3.41 48.45 -22.47
N SER A 2 -4.48 48.21 -23.23
CA SER A 2 -5.84 48.74 -22.94
C SER A 2 -6.44 48.13 -21.66
N VAL A 3 -7.26 48.90 -20.93
CA VAL A 3 -7.96 48.47 -19.71
C VAL A 3 -8.77 47.19 -19.95
N LYS A 4 -9.37 47.04 -21.14
CA LYS A 4 -10.11 45.83 -21.53
C LYS A 4 -9.19 44.60 -21.56
N LYS A 5 -7.97 44.72 -22.11
CA LYS A 5 -6.99 43.61 -22.15
C LYS A 5 -6.57 43.16 -20.74
N ARG A 6 -6.37 44.09 -19.80
CA ARG A 6 -6.04 43.76 -18.40
C ARG A 6 -7.17 43.02 -17.70
N PHE A 7 -8.41 43.43 -17.94
CA PHE A 7 -9.60 42.79 -17.38
C PHE A 7 -9.76 41.34 -17.90
N PHE A 8 -9.61 41.12 -19.21
CA PHE A 8 -9.66 39.77 -19.79
C PHE A 8 -8.53 38.85 -19.28
N ILE A 9 -7.32 39.37 -19.13
CA ILE A 9 -6.20 38.60 -18.55
C ILE A 9 -6.50 38.23 -17.08
N GLY A 10 -7.06 39.16 -16.29
CA GLY A 10 -7.46 38.89 -14.91
C GLY A 10 -8.51 37.78 -14.80
N ILE A 11 -9.51 37.76 -15.69
CA ILE A 11 -10.52 36.69 -15.75
C ILE A 11 -9.89 35.36 -16.14
N ALA A 12 -9.02 35.34 -17.14
CA ALA A 12 -8.36 34.10 -17.58
C ALA A 12 -7.48 33.51 -16.46
N ILE A 13 -6.73 34.35 -15.73
CA ILE A 13 -5.93 33.94 -14.59
C ILE A 13 -6.82 33.41 -13.46
N ALA A 14 -7.91 34.12 -13.12
CA ALA A 14 -8.84 33.67 -12.09
C ALA A 14 -9.52 32.34 -12.45
N ALA A 15 -9.87 32.15 -13.73
CA ALA A 15 -10.42 30.89 -14.23
C ALA A 15 -9.40 29.74 -14.10
N VAL A 16 -8.13 29.97 -14.46
CA VAL A 16 -7.06 28.98 -14.29
C VAL A 16 -6.83 28.65 -12.81
N PHE A 17 -6.76 29.66 -11.93
CA PHE A 17 -6.62 29.41 -10.48
C PHE A 17 -7.84 28.70 -9.88
N SER A 18 -9.06 28.99 -10.34
CA SER A 18 -10.26 28.25 -9.91
C SER A 18 -10.24 26.79 -10.39
N PHE A 19 -9.71 26.53 -11.58
CA PHE A 19 -9.51 25.17 -12.10
C PHE A 19 -8.46 24.40 -11.29
N ILE A 20 -7.37 25.07 -10.89
CA ILE A 20 -6.32 24.50 -10.04
C ILE A 20 -6.86 24.20 -8.62
N TRP A 21 -7.77 25.04 -8.10
CA TRP A 21 -8.44 24.81 -6.81
C TRP A 21 -9.49 23.68 -6.85
N LEU A 22 -10.05 23.41 -8.03
CA LEU A 22 -10.95 22.28 -8.30
C LEU A 22 -10.21 20.97 -8.56
N LEU A 23 -8.88 20.99 -8.75
CA LEU A 23 -8.11 19.76 -8.78
C LEU A 23 -8.25 19.10 -7.41
N PRO A 24 -8.74 17.84 -7.33
CA PRO A 24 -8.97 17.19 -6.07
C PRO A 24 -7.69 17.22 -5.23
N ALA A 25 -7.76 17.98 -4.13
CA ALA A 25 -6.76 17.98 -3.08
C ALA A 25 -6.43 16.51 -2.78
N ARG A 26 -5.12 16.18 -2.76
CA ARG A 26 -4.52 14.87 -2.40
C ARG A 26 -5.55 13.76 -2.24
N GLY A 27 -5.61 12.79 -3.18
CA GLY A 27 -6.56 11.69 -3.17
C GLY A 27 -6.74 11.14 -1.76
N SER A 28 -7.83 11.56 -1.10
CA SER A 28 -7.95 11.36 0.35
C SER A 28 -8.34 9.92 0.62
N GLU A 29 -7.91 9.35 1.74
CA GLU A 29 -8.37 8.03 2.19
C GLU A 29 -9.90 7.87 2.14
N ALA A 30 -10.66 8.96 2.36
CA ALA A 30 -12.12 8.96 2.23
C ALA A 30 -12.62 8.65 0.80
N GLN A 31 -11.91 9.10 -0.23
CA GLN A 31 -12.24 8.78 -1.63
C GLN A 31 -11.91 7.33 -1.95
N ILE A 32 -10.79 6.82 -1.43
CA ILE A 32 -10.38 5.42 -1.56
C ILE A 32 -11.41 4.51 -0.88
N ALA A 33 -11.76 4.83 0.37
CA ALA A 33 -12.78 4.11 1.14
C ALA A 33 -14.14 4.08 0.44
N ASN A 34 -14.56 5.21 -0.16
CA ASN A 34 -15.78 5.26 -0.96
C ASN A 34 -15.72 4.38 -2.21
N GLU A 35 -14.56 4.26 -2.86
CA GLU A 35 -14.42 3.37 -4.02
C GLU A 35 -14.47 1.90 -3.60
N ILE A 36 -13.78 1.54 -2.52
CA ILE A 36 -13.82 0.19 -1.93
C ILE A 36 -15.26 -0.19 -1.59
N ALA A 37 -16.00 0.68 -0.90
CA ALA A 37 -17.38 0.42 -0.49
C ALA A 37 -18.34 0.12 -1.67
N LYS A 38 -18.06 0.66 -2.87
CA LYS A 38 -18.86 0.34 -4.08
C LYS A 38 -18.55 -1.05 -4.63
N LYS A 39 -17.33 -1.55 -4.44
CA LYS A 39 -16.81 -2.78 -5.04
C LYS A 39 -16.99 -3.99 -4.13
N THR A 40 -16.77 -3.81 -2.83
CA THR A 40 -16.85 -4.87 -1.83
C THR A 40 -18.08 -4.67 -0.98
N ASN A 41 -19.13 -5.45 -1.26
CA ASN A 41 -20.41 -5.34 -0.57
C ASN A 41 -20.28 -5.89 0.87
N GLY A 42 -20.07 -5.00 1.84
CA GLY A 42 -20.00 -5.35 3.27
C GLY A 42 -18.63 -5.80 3.79
N ALA A 43 -17.54 -5.53 3.07
CA ALA A 43 -16.19 -5.67 3.64
C ALA A 43 -15.85 -4.46 4.52
N SER A 44 -15.20 -4.71 5.65
CA SER A 44 -14.65 -3.68 6.52
C SER A 44 -13.25 -3.30 6.05
N ILE A 45 -12.92 -2.01 6.08
CA ILE A 45 -11.57 -1.52 5.78
C ILE A 45 -10.77 -1.53 7.08
N ASP A 46 -9.68 -2.29 7.10
CA ASP A 46 -8.77 -2.35 8.25
C ASP A 46 -7.68 -1.29 8.17
N HIS A 47 -7.13 -1.10 6.97
CA HIS A 47 -6.03 -0.17 6.75
C HIS A 47 -5.95 0.24 5.28
N ILE A 48 -5.50 1.47 5.03
CA ILE A 48 -5.17 1.98 3.69
C ILE A 48 -3.76 2.52 3.77
N ASP A 49 -2.87 1.97 2.93
CA ASP A 49 -1.52 2.50 2.77
C ASP A 49 -1.40 3.25 1.44
N MET A 50 -0.83 4.44 1.51
CA MET A 50 -0.65 5.35 0.38
C MET A 50 0.80 5.24 -0.08
N ILE A 51 1.02 4.46 -1.14
CA ILE A 51 2.36 4.24 -1.71
C ILE A 51 2.87 5.57 -2.28
N ASP A 52 2.02 6.29 -3.02
CA ASP A 52 2.27 7.66 -3.47
C ASP A 52 0.95 8.40 -3.77
N ASN A 53 1.01 9.52 -4.51
CA ASN A 53 -0.18 10.32 -4.83
C ASN A 53 -1.13 9.65 -5.84
N HIS A 54 -0.69 8.56 -6.46
CA HIS A 54 -1.35 7.83 -7.53
C HIS A 54 -1.63 6.36 -7.18
N LEU A 55 -0.90 5.78 -6.23
CA LEU A 55 -0.97 4.36 -5.90
C LEU A 55 -1.33 4.15 -4.43
N SER A 56 -2.21 3.20 -4.18
CA SER A 56 -2.60 2.81 -2.82
C SER A 56 -2.93 1.32 -2.75
N VAL A 57 -2.73 0.75 -1.58
CA VAL A 57 -3.25 -0.57 -1.22
C VAL A 57 -4.24 -0.41 -0.07
N ALA A 58 -5.28 -1.22 -0.05
CA ALA A 58 -6.22 -1.32 1.06
C ALA A 58 -6.34 -2.76 1.53
N PHE A 59 -6.29 -2.94 2.84
CA PHE A 59 -6.49 -4.22 3.51
C PHE A 59 -7.89 -4.25 4.11
N LEU A 60 -8.63 -5.30 3.78
CA LEU A 60 -10.03 -5.47 4.09
C LEU A 60 -10.26 -6.83 4.73
N HIS A 61 -11.37 -6.97 5.46
CA HIS A 61 -11.89 -8.28 5.82
C HIS A 61 -13.39 -8.36 5.59
N THR A 62 -13.87 -9.55 5.29
CA THR A 62 -15.30 -9.87 5.21
C THR A 62 -15.84 -10.32 6.56
N ALA A 63 -17.16 -10.29 6.74
CA ALA A 63 -17.80 -10.86 7.94
C ALA A 63 -17.54 -12.36 8.15
N ALA A 64 -17.11 -13.07 7.10
CA ALA A 64 -16.74 -14.49 7.17
C ALA A 64 -15.28 -14.72 7.62
N GLY A 65 -14.51 -13.65 7.87
CA GLY A 65 -13.10 -13.73 8.25
C GLY A 65 -12.13 -13.91 7.08
N GLU A 66 -12.62 -13.88 5.83
CA GLU A 66 -11.75 -13.81 4.64
C GLU A 66 -11.11 -12.42 4.58
N GLU A 67 -9.80 -12.39 4.42
CA GLU A 67 -9.03 -11.16 4.30
C GLU A 67 -8.79 -10.87 2.82
N ARG A 68 -8.84 -9.60 2.47
CA ARG A 68 -8.71 -9.14 1.10
C ARG A 68 -7.75 -7.99 1.05
N GLU A 69 -7.06 -7.93 -0.06
CA GLU A 69 -6.17 -6.85 -0.39
C GLU A 69 -6.60 -6.28 -1.73
N MET A 70 -6.72 -4.96 -1.78
CA MET A 70 -7.16 -4.24 -2.95
C MET A 70 -6.13 -3.20 -3.34
N TYR A 71 -5.67 -3.30 -4.59
CA TYR A 71 -4.76 -2.34 -5.20
C TYR A 71 -5.55 -1.29 -5.97
N LEU A 72 -5.28 -0.02 -5.67
CA LEU A 72 -5.97 1.11 -6.25
C LEU A 72 -5.00 2.06 -6.94
N GLU A 73 -5.39 2.50 -8.13
CA GLU A 73 -4.67 3.51 -8.89
C GLU A 73 -5.56 4.74 -9.09
N ARG A 74 -4.96 5.91 -9.03
CA ARG A 74 -5.63 7.19 -9.19
C ARG A 74 -5.67 7.61 -10.66
N SER A 75 -6.88 7.64 -11.19
CA SER A 75 -7.22 8.36 -12.42
C SER A 75 -7.30 9.88 -12.17
N LEU A 76 -7.45 10.68 -13.23
CA LEU A 76 -7.51 12.15 -13.16
C LEU A 76 -8.46 12.71 -12.08
N PHE A 77 -9.56 12.02 -11.78
CA PHE A 77 -10.60 12.50 -10.85
C PHE A 77 -11.08 11.46 -9.82
N SER A 78 -10.58 10.23 -9.85
CA SER A 78 -11.09 9.13 -9.02
C SER A 78 -10.02 8.09 -8.74
N TRP A 79 -10.25 7.30 -7.70
CA TRP A 79 -9.52 6.05 -7.48
C TRP A 79 -10.26 4.92 -8.17
N GLU A 80 -9.50 3.95 -8.67
CA GLU A 80 -10.02 2.75 -9.33
C GLU A 80 -9.30 1.52 -8.78
N ALA A 81 -10.07 0.51 -8.38
CA ALA A 81 -9.53 -0.80 -8.04
C ALA A 81 -8.98 -1.49 -9.30
N LYS A 82 -7.70 -1.88 -9.28
CA LYS A 82 -7.01 -2.56 -10.38
C LYS A 82 -6.94 -4.06 -10.17
N LYS A 83 -6.64 -4.50 -8.95
CA LYS A 83 -6.53 -5.92 -8.60
C LYS A 83 -6.97 -6.15 -7.17
N GLU A 84 -7.52 -7.33 -6.93
CA GLU A 84 -7.94 -7.78 -5.62
C GLU A 84 -7.40 -9.20 -5.39
N PHE A 85 -6.85 -9.44 -4.21
CA PHE A 85 -6.39 -10.75 -3.77
C PHE A 85 -7.13 -11.13 -2.49
N ALA A 86 -7.59 -12.37 -2.43
CA ALA A 86 -8.16 -12.93 -1.22
C ALA A 86 -7.11 -13.82 -0.56
N PHE A 87 -6.98 -13.67 0.76
CA PHE A 87 -6.07 -14.42 1.59
C PHE A 87 -6.85 -15.09 2.71
N THR A 88 -6.52 -16.35 2.96
CA THR A 88 -6.91 -17.02 4.20
C THR A 88 -5.67 -17.01 5.08
N PRO A 89 -5.71 -16.44 6.30
CA PRO A 89 -4.56 -16.48 7.18
C PRO A 89 -4.13 -17.94 7.42
N GLU A 90 -2.89 -18.26 7.09
CA GLU A 90 -2.29 -19.55 7.43
C GLU A 90 -1.93 -19.59 8.92
N GLY A 91 -1.96 -20.78 9.51
CA GLY A 91 -2.04 -20.98 10.96
C GLY A 91 -0.91 -20.39 11.80
N ILE A 92 -1.18 -20.30 13.11
CA ILE A 92 -0.41 -19.69 14.21
C ILE A 92 1.07 -20.14 14.33
N HIS A 93 1.51 -21.13 13.53
CA HIS A 93 2.88 -21.64 13.57
C HIS A 93 3.89 -20.73 12.85
N ASP A 94 3.45 -19.94 11.87
CA ASP A 94 4.30 -19.02 11.13
C ASP A 94 3.95 -17.57 11.54
N PRO A 95 4.78 -16.91 12.37
CA PRO A 95 4.47 -15.57 12.89
C PRO A 95 4.49 -14.49 11.80
N ILE A 96 5.03 -14.84 10.62
CA ILE A 96 5.19 -13.98 9.47
C ILE A 96 4.71 -14.71 8.22
N HIS A 97 3.81 -14.07 7.47
CA HIS A 97 3.39 -14.50 6.15
C HIS A 97 3.86 -13.50 5.09
N LEU A 98 4.42 -14.00 4.00
CA LEU A 98 4.97 -13.21 2.91
C LEU A 98 4.30 -13.59 1.60
N ALA A 99 3.88 -12.60 0.82
CA ALA A 99 3.28 -12.82 -0.49
C ALA A 99 4.03 -11.99 -1.54
N PHE A 100 4.34 -12.65 -2.66
CA PHE A 100 5.01 -12.07 -3.83
C PHE A 100 4.06 -12.11 -5.02
N PHE A 101 3.98 -10.99 -5.74
CA PHE A 101 3.19 -10.90 -6.96
C PHE A 101 3.73 -9.77 -7.82
N THR A 102 3.57 -9.89 -9.13
CA THR A 102 3.83 -8.79 -10.06
C THR A 102 2.99 -7.58 -9.68
N SER A 103 3.61 -6.39 -9.71
CA SER A 103 2.90 -5.15 -9.42
C SER A 103 1.63 -5.05 -10.27
N PRO A 104 0.46 -4.79 -9.67
CA PRO A 104 -0.78 -4.66 -10.40
C PRO A 104 -0.97 -3.28 -11.05
N PHE A 105 0.03 -2.40 -10.92
CA PHE A 105 -0.03 -1.03 -11.38
C PHE A 105 0.48 -0.88 -12.81
N THR A 106 -0.15 0.04 -13.56
CA THR A 106 0.19 0.29 -14.96
C THR A 106 1.61 0.85 -15.07
N GLY A 107 2.47 0.25 -15.92
CA GLY A 107 3.85 0.70 -16.09
C GLY A 107 4.81 0.27 -14.98
N GLU A 108 4.39 -0.67 -14.13
CA GLU A 108 5.26 -1.34 -13.14
C GLU A 108 5.40 -2.84 -13.41
N GLU A 109 5.24 -3.28 -14.65
CA GLU A 109 5.25 -4.69 -15.00
C GLU A 109 6.60 -5.38 -14.71
N GLU A 110 7.70 -4.61 -14.62
CA GLU A 110 9.02 -5.10 -14.21
C GLU A 110 9.22 -5.23 -12.69
N TYR A 111 8.33 -4.66 -11.87
CA TYR A 111 8.47 -4.69 -10.42
C TYR A 111 7.65 -5.82 -9.79
N ASN A 112 8.24 -6.42 -8.76
CA ASN A 112 7.54 -7.27 -7.82
C ASN A 112 7.08 -6.45 -6.62
N ALA A 113 5.84 -6.67 -6.20
CA ALA A 113 5.33 -6.18 -4.94
C ALA A 113 5.36 -7.30 -3.90
N VAL A 114 5.69 -6.91 -2.66
CA VAL A 114 5.86 -7.83 -1.55
C VAL A 114 5.09 -7.34 -0.36
N ILE A 115 4.19 -8.19 0.11
CA ILE A 115 3.41 -7.93 1.32
C ILE A 115 3.94 -8.84 2.40
N LEU A 116 4.19 -8.23 3.54
CA LEU A 116 4.55 -8.88 4.78
C LEU A 116 3.38 -8.71 5.75
N ARG A 117 2.94 -9.82 6.36
CA ARG A 117 1.93 -9.83 7.42
C ARG A 117 2.52 -10.48 8.64
N VAL A 118 2.29 -9.89 9.81
CA VAL A 118 2.93 -10.25 11.06
C VAL A 118 1.84 -10.44 12.11
N PHE A 119 1.73 -11.67 12.60
CA PHE A 119 0.71 -12.09 13.57
C PHE A 119 1.25 -12.15 15.00
N ASP A 120 2.55 -11.91 15.18
CA ASP A 120 3.19 -11.82 16.48
C ASP A 120 3.42 -10.36 16.89
N LYS A 121 2.80 -9.97 18.00
CA LYS A 121 2.88 -8.62 18.57
C LYS A 121 4.29 -8.22 19.01
N GLU A 122 5.16 -9.18 19.31
CA GLU A 122 6.54 -8.92 19.75
C GLU A 122 7.41 -8.41 18.61
N ILE A 123 7.07 -8.78 17.37
CA ILE A 123 7.81 -8.35 16.18
C ILE A 123 7.44 -6.90 15.84
N ASP A 124 8.44 -6.04 15.72
CA ASP A 124 8.27 -4.62 15.39
C ASP A 124 8.93 -4.20 14.07
N ARG A 125 9.96 -4.93 13.66
CA ARG A 125 10.69 -4.68 12.42
C ARG A 125 10.99 -6.01 11.74
N VAL A 126 10.98 -6.00 10.42
CA VAL A 126 11.50 -7.11 9.61
C VAL A 126 12.50 -6.56 8.61
N GLU A 127 13.53 -7.32 8.28
CA GLU A 127 14.48 -7.01 7.22
C GLU A 127 14.54 -8.18 6.25
N ILE A 128 14.60 -7.88 4.95
CA ILE A 128 14.93 -8.85 3.91
C ILE A 128 16.39 -8.66 3.54
N VAL A 129 17.17 -9.72 3.63
CA VAL A 129 18.62 -9.70 3.49
C VAL A 129 19.10 -10.82 2.56
N LYS A 130 20.20 -10.57 1.84
CA LYS A 130 20.93 -11.58 1.08
C LYS A 130 22.41 -11.46 1.40
N GLY A 131 22.96 -12.46 2.08
CA GLY A 131 24.30 -12.38 2.66
C GLY A 131 24.38 -11.22 3.67
N ASP A 132 25.33 -10.31 3.46
CA ASP A 132 25.52 -9.13 4.31
C ASP A 132 24.75 -7.88 3.82
N GLN A 133 23.98 -8.00 2.73
CA GLN A 133 23.23 -6.88 2.14
C GLN A 133 21.78 -6.89 2.59
N THR A 134 21.31 -5.77 3.12
CA THR A 134 19.88 -5.51 3.33
C THR A 134 19.24 -5.08 2.00
N ILE A 135 18.34 -5.92 1.49
CA ILE A 135 17.49 -5.60 0.33
C ILE A 135 16.41 -4.60 0.77
N HIS A 136 15.76 -4.88 1.90
CA HIS A 136 14.73 -4.01 2.44
C HIS A 136 14.64 -4.08 3.97
N SER A 137 14.19 -2.99 4.59
CA SER A 137 13.89 -2.92 6.01
C SER A 137 12.48 -2.36 6.19
N PHE A 138 11.60 -3.17 6.77
CA PHE A 138 10.20 -2.85 6.97
C PHE A 138 10.02 -2.10 8.29
N LYS A 139 9.44 -0.91 8.21
CA LYS A 139 8.74 -0.35 9.35
C LYS A 139 7.33 -0.93 9.37
N LEU A 140 7.03 -1.77 10.36
CA LEU A 140 5.73 -2.41 10.43
C LEU A 140 4.64 -1.40 10.79
N LEU A 141 3.54 -1.47 10.06
CA LEU A 141 2.35 -0.66 10.30
C LEU A 141 1.33 -1.53 11.04
N THR A 142 0.77 -0.99 12.12
CA THR A 142 -0.24 -1.68 12.90
C THR A 142 -1.59 -1.65 12.16
N LYS A 143 -2.17 -2.82 11.98
CA LYS A 143 -3.56 -3.05 11.56
C LYS A 143 -4.44 -3.24 12.81
N ALA A 144 -5.75 -3.37 12.64
CA ALA A 144 -6.66 -3.75 13.73
C ALA A 144 -6.26 -5.10 14.36
N ALA A 145 -6.56 -5.28 15.66
CA ALA A 145 -6.37 -6.53 16.42
C ALA A 145 -4.91 -7.04 16.51
N ASP A 146 -3.96 -6.14 16.78
CA ASP A 146 -2.53 -6.44 17.05
C ASP A 146 -1.74 -7.06 15.89
N GLU A 147 -2.34 -7.20 14.71
CA GLU A 147 -1.64 -7.58 13.48
C GLU A 147 -0.80 -6.40 12.97
N LYS A 148 0.39 -6.67 12.46
CA LYS A 148 1.19 -5.67 11.74
C LYS A 148 1.45 -6.12 10.31
N PHE A 149 1.73 -5.17 9.43
CA PHE A 149 2.06 -5.48 8.05
C PHE A 149 3.15 -4.55 7.51
N GLY A 150 3.72 -4.91 6.36
CA GLY A 150 4.62 -4.07 5.59
C GLY A 150 4.40 -4.31 4.09
N LEU A 151 4.52 -3.26 3.28
CA LEU A 151 4.42 -3.34 1.84
C LEU A 151 5.63 -2.62 1.23
N PHE A 152 6.24 -3.24 0.22
CA PHE A 152 7.22 -2.58 -0.62
C PHE A 152 7.25 -3.17 -2.04
N ARG A 153 7.92 -2.45 -2.93
CA ARG A 153 8.19 -2.85 -4.32
C ARG A 153 9.68 -3.01 -4.55
N THR A 154 10.06 -3.96 -5.40
CA THR A 154 11.45 -4.23 -5.76
C THR A 154 11.54 -4.73 -7.21
N ASP A 155 12.55 -4.28 -7.94
CA ASP A 155 12.98 -4.83 -9.24
C ASP A 155 14.07 -5.90 -9.07
N SER A 156 14.56 -6.10 -7.84
CA SER A 156 15.58 -7.10 -7.56
C SER A 156 15.00 -8.51 -7.49
N ASP A 157 15.37 -9.34 -8.47
CA ASP A 157 15.10 -10.79 -8.49
C ASP A 157 15.80 -11.53 -7.34
N GLU A 158 16.77 -10.91 -6.66
CA GLU A 158 17.47 -11.53 -5.53
C GLU A 158 16.55 -11.86 -4.36
N ILE A 159 15.35 -11.26 -4.34
CA ILE A 159 14.36 -11.47 -3.30
C ILE A 159 13.88 -12.92 -3.21
N TYR A 160 13.86 -13.67 -4.31
CA TYR A 160 13.43 -15.07 -4.32
C TYR A 160 14.41 -16.01 -3.62
N ASP A 161 15.64 -15.55 -3.37
CA ASP A 161 16.69 -16.31 -2.70
C ASP A 161 17.09 -15.69 -1.34
N ALA A 162 16.38 -14.66 -0.90
CA ALA A 162 16.74 -13.91 0.29
C ALA A 162 16.19 -14.55 1.57
N GLU A 163 16.64 -14.03 2.71
CA GLU A 163 16.20 -14.38 4.04
C GLU A 163 15.43 -13.20 4.63
N TYR A 164 14.49 -13.46 5.52
CA TYR A 164 13.92 -12.42 6.36
C TYR A 164 14.29 -12.62 7.82
N ILE A 165 14.59 -11.50 8.48
CA ILE A 165 14.98 -11.42 9.89
C ILE A 165 13.99 -10.50 10.58
N ALA A 166 13.35 -10.99 11.63
CA ALA A 166 12.39 -10.25 12.42
C ALA A 166 13.02 -9.82 13.75
N TYR A 167 12.72 -8.60 14.17
CA TYR A 167 13.23 -7.99 15.38
C TYR A 167 12.11 -7.52 16.29
N ASN A 168 12.34 -7.59 17.60
CA ASN A 168 11.49 -6.94 18.60
C ASN A 168 11.79 -5.43 18.71
N ALA A 169 11.06 -4.74 19.59
CA ALA A 169 11.20 -3.30 19.82
C ALA A 169 12.59 -2.91 20.36
N GLU A 170 13.27 -3.83 21.06
CA GLU A 170 14.62 -3.67 21.59
C GLU A 170 15.71 -3.88 20.52
N GLY A 171 15.33 -4.38 19.33
CA GLY A 171 16.23 -4.66 18.22
C GLY A 171 16.88 -6.05 18.28
N GLU A 172 16.39 -6.95 19.11
CA GLU A 172 16.83 -8.34 19.20
C GLU A 172 16.17 -9.19 18.12
N VAL A 173 16.90 -10.15 17.56
CA VAL A 173 16.36 -11.08 16.55
C VAL A 173 15.45 -12.09 17.24
N VAL A 174 14.18 -12.11 16.85
CA VAL A 174 13.17 -13.05 17.39
C VAL A 174 12.79 -14.14 16.41
N PHE A 175 12.96 -13.90 15.11
CA PHE A 175 12.66 -14.88 14.08
C PHE A 175 13.56 -14.71 12.86
N LYS A 176 13.91 -15.81 12.21
CA LYS A 176 14.69 -15.82 10.97
C LYS A 176 14.28 -17.00 10.10
N ASN A 177 13.98 -16.76 8.83
CA ASN A 177 13.69 -17.82 7.87
C ASN A 177 14.07 -17.43 6.44
N LYS A 178 14.14 -18.42 5.54
CA LYS A 178 14.30 -18.20 4.10
C LYS A 178 12.97 -17.81 3.47
N LEU A 179 13.04 -17.00 2.42
CA LEU A 179 11.92 -16.83 1.50
C LEU A 179 11.85 -18.09 0.64
N SER A 180 10.72 -18.79 0.67
CA SER A 180 10.48 -20.04 -0.09
C SER A 180 9.20 -19.94 -0.88
#